data_AF-A0A2N6SVI7-F1
#
_entry.id   AF-A0A2N6SVI7-F1
#
_cell.length_a   1.000
_cell.length_b   1.000
_cell.length_c   1.000
_cell.angle_alpha   90.00
_cell.angle_beta   90.00
_cell.angle_gamma   90.00
#
_symmetry.space_group_name_H-M   'P 1'
#
loop_
_entity.id
_entity.type
_entity.pdbx_description
1 polymer ?
#
loop_
_entity_poly.entity_id
_entity_poly.type
_entity_poly.pdbx_seq_one_letter_code
_entity_poly.pdbx_strand_id
1 'polypeptide(L)'
;MKLQTLKKKKKGFTLLELLVVLAILAILIAIAIPVYKNQKEKAAITAHNANVRVLETALESYRQDKGKLPDDINELTTGGYIKSVPAVPSSNDESLKNKKYSINKTTGEISPAEIHNDNETDKTPKQ
;
A
#
# COMPACT_ATOMS: atom_id res chain seq x y z
N MET A 1 -49.60 -25.25 -48.73
CA MET A 1 -49.21 -23.93 -48.22
C MET A 1 -47.73 -24.00 -47.84
N LYS A 2 -46.84 -23.33 -48.59
CA LYS A 2 -45.38 -23.47 -48.45
C LYS A 2 -44.88 -22.43 -47.44
N LEU A 3 -44.54 -22.84 -46.23
CA LEU A 3 -43.98 -21.97 -45.19
C LEU A 3 -42.52 -21.65 -45.54
N GLN A 4 -42.27 -20.44 -46.05
CA GLN A 4 -40.92 -19.94 -46.24
C GLN A 4 -40.39 -19.42 -44.91
N THR A 5 -39.58 -20.22 -44.23
CA THR A 5 -38.89 -19.83 -43.00
C THR A 5 -37.82 -18.78 -43.30
N LEU A 6 -38.06 -17.54 -42.91
CA LEU A 6 -37.11 -16.44 -43.02
C LEU A 6 -35.90 -16.70 -42.12
N LYS A 7 -34.77 -17.15 -42.69
CA LYS A 7 -33.48 -17.24 -41.98
C LYS A 7 -33.07 -15.83 -41.53
N LYS A 8 -33.22 -15.54 -40.23
CA LYS A 8 -32.61 -14.34 -39.61
C LYS A 8 -31.10 -14.39 -39.84
N LYS A 9 -30.55 -13.42 -40.57
CA LYS A 9 -29.10 -13.24 -40.70
C LYS A 9 -28.54 -12.97 -39.31
N LYS A 10 -27.81 -13.93 -38.73
CA LYS A 10 -27.03 -13.69 -37.51
C LYS A 10 -25.94 -12.69 -37.88
N LYS A 11 -26.01 -11.48 -37.31
CA LYS A 11 -24.90 -10.51 -37.38
C LYS A 11 -23.80 -11.02 -36.45
N GLY A 12 -22.66 -11.40 -37.02
CA GLY A 12 -21.45 -11.74 -36.27
C GLY A 12 -20.63 -10.49 -35.96
N PHE A 13 -19.80 -10.57 -34.93
CA PHE A 13 -18.81 -9.54 -34.59
C PHE A 13 -17.78 -9.45 -35.73
N THR A 14 -17.44 -8.25 -36.18
CA THR A 14 -16.39 -8.07 -37.18
C THR A 14 -15.01 -8.07 -36.50
N LEU A 15 -13.99 -8.55 -37.20
CA LEU A 15 -12.61 -8.48 -36.71
C LEU A 15 -12.16 -7.02 -36.53
N LEU A 16 -12.70 -6.11 -37.34
CA LEU A 16 -12.41 -4.68 -37.25
C LEU A 16 -12.94 -4.06 -35.95
N GLU A 17 -14.17 -4.41 -35.55
CA GLU A 17 -14.75 -3.97 -34.27
C GLU A 17 -13.89 -4.42 -33.09
N LEU A 18 -13.40 -5.66 -33.10
CA LEU A 18 -12.52 -6.16 -32.05
C LEU A 18 -11.17 -5.43 -32.04
N LEU A 19 -10.61 -5.13 -33.22
CA LEU A 19 -9.33 -4.46 -33.35
C LEU A 19 -9.36 -3.04 -32.78
N VAL A 20 -10.40 -2.26 -33.09
CA VAL A 20 -10.54 -0.88 -32.57
C VAL A 20 -10.70 -0.89 -31.05
N VAL A 21 -11.45 -1.85 -30.49
CA VAL A 21 -11.61 -1.99 -29.03
C VAL A 21 -10.27 -2.28 -28.36
N LEU A 22 -9.49 -3.23 -28.89
CA LEU A 22 -8.18 -3.56 -28.33
C LEU A 22 -7.20 -2.38 -28.44
N ALA A 23 -7.25 -1.60 -29.52
CA ALA A 23 -6.44 -0.40 -29.68
C ALA A 23 -6.73 0.64 -28.58
N ILE A 24 -8.02 0.89 -28.29
CA ILE A 24 -8.40 1.83 -27.22
C ILE A 24 -7.99 1.28 -25.85
N LEU A 25 -8.20 -0.02 -25.58
CA LEU A 25 -7.77 -0.65 -24.32
C LEU A 25 -6.26 -0.56 -24.09
N ALA A 26 -5.45 -0.73 -25.14
CA ALA A 26 -4.00 -0.61 -25.05
C ALA A 26 -3.57 0.81 -24.62
N ILE A 27 -4.19 1.85 -25.17
CA ILE A 27 -3.91 3.25 -24.82
C ILE A 27 -4.26 3.51 -23.35
N LEU A 28 -5.43 3.05 -22.89
CA LEU A 28 -5.86 3.21 -21.51
C LEU A 28 -4.90 2.51 -20.53
N ILE A 29 -4.49 1.27 -20.83
CA ILE A 29 -3.57 0.50 -20.00
C ILE A 29 -2.19 1.16 -19.92
N ALA A 30 -1.69 1.71 -21.04
CA ALA A 30 -0.39 2.38 -21.09
C ALA A 30 -0.29 3.55 -20.10
N ILE A 31 -1.39 4.30 -19.90
CA ILE A 31 -1.47 5.40 -18.93
C ILE A 31 -1.79 4.87 -17.52
N ALA A 32 -2.68 3.87 -17.41
CA ALA A 32 -3.15 3.37 -16.13
C ALA A 32 -2.06 2.68 -15.30
N ILE A 33 -1.16 1.90 -15.93
CA ILE A 33 -0.11 1.15 -15.22
C ILE A 33 0.86 2.06 -14.43
N PRO A 34 1.52 3.07 -15.02
CA PRO A 34 2.46 3.91 -14.28
C PRO A 34 1.76 4.70 -13.17
N VAL A 35 0.56 5.22 -13.43
CA VAL A 35 -0.24 5.94 -12.43
C VAL A 35 -0.58 5.01 -11.26
N TYR A 36 -1.10 3.81 -11.53
CA TYR A 36 -1.43 2.84 -10.49
C TYR A 36 -0.22 2.44 -9.65
N LYS A 37 0.94 2.21 -10.28
CA LYS A 37 2.20 1.91 -9.57
C LYS A 37 2.59 3.02 -8.60
N ASN A 38 2.55 4.28 -9.05
CA ASN A 38 2.87 5.43 -8.20
C ASN A 38 1.89 5.59 -7.03
N GLN A 39 0.59 5.41 -7.28
CA GLN A 39 -0.43 5.50 -6.23
C GLN A 39 -0.29 4.38 -5.19
N LYS A 40 0.01 3.16 -5.64
CA LYS A 40 0.29 2.03 -4.74
C LYS A 40 1.50 2.31 -3.85
N GLU A 41 2.56 2.90 -4.41
CA GLU A 41 3.77 3.25 -3.67
C GLU A 41 3.50 4.29 -2.58
N LYS A 42 2.79 5.37 -2.94
CA LYS A 42 2.37 6.40 -1.96
C LYS A 42 1.53 5.79 -0.83
N ALA A 43 0.56 4.94 -1.17
CA ALA A 43 -0.28 4.26 -0.17
C ALA A 43 0.55 3.36 0.76
N ALA A 44 1.57 2.68 0.24
CA ALA A 44 2.48 1.86 1.03
C ALA A 44 3.30 2.71 2.02
N ILE A 45 3.82 3.86 1.59
CA ILE A 45 4.56 4.79 2.45
C ILE A 45 3.64 5.38 3.53
N THR A 46 2.44 5.85 3.18
CA THR A 46 1.48 6.38 4.15
C THR A 46 1.09 5.32 5.20
N ALA A 47 0.84 4.08 4.76
CA ALA A 47 0.53 2.99 5.67
C ALA A 47 1.74 2.63 6.56
N HIS A 48 2.97 2.67 6.01
CA HIS A 48 4.19 2.47 6.78
C HIS A 48 4.35 3.53 7.88
N ASN A 49 4.25 4.81 7.54
CA ASN A 49 4.39 5.89 8.53
C ASN A 49 3.32 5.78 9.62
N ALA A 50 2.09 5.43 9.28
CA ALA A 50 1.05 5.18 10.27
C ALA A 50 1.39 4.02 11.21
N ASN A 51 1.97 2.93 10.70
CA ASN A 51 2.43 1.81 11.52
C ASN A 51 3.58 2.22 12.45
N VAL A 52 4.54 3.02 11.96
CA VAL A 52 5.66 3.53 12.79
C VAL A 52 5.12 4.33 13.98
N ARG A 53 4.20 5.27 13.77
CA ARG A 53 3.57 6.05 14.86
C ARG A 53 2.87 5.21 15.91
N VAL A 54 2.15 4.17 15.47
CA VAL A 54 1.48 3.23 16.38
C VAL A 54 2.51 2.49 17.22
N LEU A 55 3.61 2.03 16.61
CA LEU A 55 4.65 1.33 17.32
C LEU A 55 5.45 2.25 18.25
N GLU A 56 5.69 3.51 17.87
CA GLU A 56 6.34 4.52 18.73
C GLU A 56 5.49 4.82 19.95
N THR A 57 4.18 4.97 19.78
CA THR A 57 3.24 5.16 20.88
C THR A 57 3.23 3.96 21.83
N ALA A 58 3.26 2.73 21.28
CA ALA A 58 3.34 1.51 22.07
C ALA A 58 4.68 1.39 22.81
N LEU A 59 5.77 1.80 22.17
CA LEU A 59 7.11 1.81 22.73
C LEU A 59 7.21 2.81 23.89
N GLU A 60 6.64 4.00 23.73
CA GLU A 60 6.55 5.01 24.77
C GLU A 60 5.79 4.46 25.99
N SER A 61 4.64 3.84 25.76
CA SER A 61 3.83 3.22 26.81
C SER A 61 4.60 2.11 27.54
N TYR A 62 5.30 1.23 26.80
CA TYR A 62 6.16 0.21 27.40
C TYR A 62 7.25 0.83 28.27
N ARG A 63 7.89 1.90 27.79
CA ARG A 63 8.98 2.57 28.50
C ARG A 63 8.49 3.24 29.78
N GLN A 64 7.29 3.82 29.77
CA GLN A 64 6.66 4.40 30.96
C GLN A 64 6.35 3.34 32.02
N ASP A 65 5.85 2.17 31.61
CA ASP A 65 5.47 1.10 32.54
C ASP A 65 6.65 0.30 33.08
N LYS A 66 7.69 0.07 32.25
CA LYS A 66 8.83 -0.79 32.60
C LYS A 66 10.11 -0.03 32.95
N GLY A 67 10.15 1.28 32.71
CA GLY A 67 11.32 2.13 32.94
C GLY A 67 12.51 1.83 32.02
N LYS A 68 12.32 0.99 31.00
CA LYS A 68 13.35 0.58 30.03
C LYS A 68 12.76 0.38 28.64
N LEU A 69 13.61 0.44 27.62
CA LEU A 69 13.23 0.05 26.26
C LEU A 69 13.13 -1.49 26.15
N PRO A 70 12.22 -2.01 25.30
CA PRO A 70 12.13 -3.43 25.00
C PRO A 70 13.36 -3.91 24.22
N ASP A 71 13.78 -5.15 24.45
CA ASP A 71 14.90 -5.77 23.74
C ASP A 71 14.50 -6.25 22.33
N ASP A 72 13.22 -6.50 22.12
CA ASP A 72 12.68 -6.95 20.84
C ASP A 72 11.27 -6.37 20.63
N ILE A 73 10.91 -6.13 19.37
CA ILE A 73 9.60 -5.58 19.00
C ILE A 73 8.43 -6.50 19.40
N ASN A 74 8.67 -7.82 19.53
CA ASN A 74 7.66 -8.76 19.98
C ASN A 74 7.31 -8.59 21.46
N GLU A 75 8.16 -7.94 22.27
CA GLU A 75 7.83 -7.62 23.66
C GLU A 75 6.66 -6.63 23.76
N LEU A 76 6.46 -5.78 22.76
CA LEU A 76 5.28 -4.91 22.70
C LEU A 76 3.99 -5.73 22.55
N THR A 77 4.07 -6.89 21.88
CA THR A 77 2.93 -7.81 21.73
C THR A 77 2.71 -8.63 23.00
N THR A 78 3.77 -9.23 23.53
CA THR A 78 3.71 -10.02 24.77
C THR A 78 3.30 -9.18 25.97
N GLY A 79 3.72 -7.91 26.00
CA GLY A 79 3.36 -6.92 27.02
C GLY A 79 1.95 -6.33 26.87
N GLY A 80 1.24 -6.64 25.78
CA GLY A 80 -0.14 -6.19 25.55
C GLY A 80 -0.29 -4.76 25.05
N TYR A 81 0.80 -4.08 24.65
CA TYR A 81 0.77 -2.71 24.13
C TYR A 81 0.30 -2.65 22.68
N ILE A 82 0.52 -3.73 21.91
CA ILE A 82 -0.03 -3.94 20.58
C ILE A 82 -0.59 -5.36 20.46
N LYS A 83 -1.59 -5.55 19.59
CA LYS A 83 -2.17 -6.87 19.33
C LYS A 83 -1.23 -7.77 18.51
N SER A 84 -0.48 -7.18 17.59
CA SER A 84 0.49 -7.87 16.73
C SER A 84 1.40 -6.83 16.08
N VAL A 85 2.65 -7.19 15.82
CA VAL A 85 3.55 -6.37 15.02
C VAL A 85 3.01 -6.26 13.58
N PRO A 86 2.74 -5.05 13.06
CA PRO A 86 2.26 -4.88 11.69
C PRO A 86 3.32 -5.34 10.69
N ALA A 87 2.90 -5.78 9.51
CA ALA A 87 3.82 -6.06 8.42
C ALA A 87 4.22 -4.75 7.72
N VAL A 88 5.48 -4.65 7.27
CA VAL A 88 5.89 -3.55 6.40
C VAL A 88 5.16 -3.70 5.06
N PRO A 89 4.43 -2.67 4.58
CA PRO A 89 3.73 -2.72 3.31
C PRO A 89 4.67 -3.05 2.14
N SER A 90 4.18 -3.84 1.18
CA SER A 90 4.98 -4.16 -0.01
C SER A 90 5.15 -2.93 -0.90
N SER A 91 6.38 -2.44 -0.95
CA SER A 91 6.79 -1.24 -1.66
C SER A 91 8.03 -1.52 -2.52
N ASN A 92 8.22 -0.72 -3.57
CA ASN A 92 9.43 -0.75 -4.38
C ASN A 92 10.54 0.14 -3.82
N ASP A 93 10.25 0.95 -2.80
CA ASP A 93 11.21 1.75 -2.06
C ASP A 93 12.21 0.85 -1.34
N GLU A 94 13.51 1.10 -1.50
CA GLU A 94 14.58 0.29 -0.93
C GLU A 94 14.55 0.27 0.61
N SER A 95 14.00 1.33 1.21
CA SER A 95 13.86 1.47 2.67
C SER A 95 12.79 0.52 3.22
N LEU A 96 11.80 0.14 2.41
CA LEU A 96 10.69 -0.72 2.82
C LEU A 96 10.79 -2.15 2.26
N LYS A 97 11.45 -2.31 1.13
CA LYS A 97 11.50 -3.57 0.38
C LYS A 97 12.09 -4.71 1.21
N ASN A 98 11.28 -5.74 1.44
CA ASN A 98 11.62 -6.95 2.21
C ASN A 98 12.11 -6.67 3.65
N LYS A 99 11.74 -5.52 4.22
CA LYS A 99 12.07 -5.19 5.61
C LYS A 99 10.99 -5.66 6.57
N LYS A 100 11.35 -5.74 7.84
CA LYS A 100 10.44 -5.93 8.99
C LYS A 100 10.74 -4.83 10.00
N TYR A 101 9.75 -4.45 10.79
CA TYR A 101 9.98 -3.50 11.86
C TYR A 101 10.89 -4.09 12.92
N SER A 102 11.86 -3.32 13.38
CA SER A 102 12.74 -3.62 14.50
C SER A 102 12.93 -2.38 15.36
N ILE A 103 13.30 -2.58 16.63
CA ILE A 103 13.56 -1.51 17.58
C ILE A 103 15.06 -1.46 17.84
N ASN A 104 15.63 -0.26 17.79
CA ASN A 104 16.99 -0.03 18.26
C ASN A 104 16.97 0.12 19.80
N LYS A 105 17.62 -0.80 20.50
CA LYS A 105 17.65 -0.86 21.97
C LYS A 105 18.32 0.33 22.64
N THR A 106 19.23 1.00 21.91
CA THR A 106 20.04 2.09 22.45
C THR A 106 19.38 3.44 22.21
N THR A 107 18.75 3.64 21.06
CA THR A 107 18.11 4.92 20.70
C THR A 107 16.60 4.93 20.92
N GLY A 108 15.96 3.76 21.00
CA GLY A 108 14.50 3.64 21.01
C GLY A 108 13.85 3.93 19.66
N GLU A 109 14.62 3.96 18.58
CA GLU A 109 14.11 4.25 17.24
C GLU A 109 13.57 2.98 16.57
N ILE A 110 12.51 3.17 15.78
CA ILE A 110 11.92 2.11 14.96
C ILE A 110 12.58 2.14 13.58
N SER A 111 13.02 0.96 13.12
CA SER A 111 13.55 0.77 11.77
C SER A 111 12.62 -0.14 10.98
N PRO A 112 12.27 0.18 9.72
CA PRO A 112 12.56 1.44 9.02
C PRO A 112 11.86 2.65 9.67
N ALA A 113 12.52 3.82 9.63
CA ALA A 113 11.99 5.08 10.17
C ALA A 113 10.97 5.71 9.20
N GLU A 114 10.17 6.67 9.69
CA GLU A 114 9.19 7.38 8.85
C GLU A 114 9.84 7.97 7.60
N ILE A 115 9.23 7.70 6.44
CA ILE A 115 9.64 8.27 5.17
C ILE A 115 8.84 9.56 4.96
N HIS A 116 9.51 10.71 5.05
CA HIS A 116 8.91 11.97 4.64
C HIS A 116 8.99 12.09 3.12
N ASN A 117 7.84 12.17 2.46
CA ASN A 117 7.80 12.50 1.05
C ASN A 117 7.85 14.03 0.92
N ASP A 118 8.98 14.57 0.49
CA ASP A 118 9.21 16.02 0.27
C ASP A 118 8.22 16.67 -0.73
N ASN A 119 7.36 15.86 -1.36
CA ASN A 119 6.33 16.28 -2.31
C ASN A 119 4.94 16.53 -1.69
N GLU A 120 4.81 16.41 -0.37
CA GLU A 120 3.62 16.81 0.38
C GLU A 120 3.88 18.22 0.94
N THR A 121 3.68 19.24 0.09
CA THR A 121 3.51 20.60 0.61
C THR A 121 2.30 20.57 1.52
N ASP A 122 2.59 20.66 2.81
CA ASP A 122 1.69 20.92 3.90
C ASP A 122 0.58 21.89 3.47
N LYS A 123 -0.59 21.33 3.17
CA LYS A 123 -1.88 22.01 3.13
C LYS A 123 -2.77 21.48 4.24
N THR A 124 -2.22 21.36 5.44
CA THR A 124 -3.06 21.27 6.62
C THR A 124 -3.26 22.69 7.15
N PRO A 125 -4.49 23.23 7.20
CA PRO A 125 -4.72 24.51 7.84
C PRO A 125 -4.35 24.36 9.32
N LYS A 126 -3.40 25.17 9.80
CA LYS A 126 -3.24 25.39 11.23
C LYS A 126 -4.60 25.83 11.78
N GLN A 127 -5.17 25.03 12.68
CA GLN A 127 -6.29 25.45 13.53
C GLN A 127 -5.79 26.45 14.57
#